data_AF-A0A7J2YJW9-F1
#
_entry.id   AF-A0A7J2YJW9-F1
#
_cell.length_a   1.000
_cell.length_b   1.000
_cell.length_c   1.000
_cell.angle_alpha   90.00
_cell.angle_beta   90.00
_cell.angle_gamma   90.00
#
_symmetry.space_group_name_H-M   'P 1'
#
loop_
_entity.id
_entity.type
_entity.pdbx_description
1 polymer ?
#
loop_
_entity_poly.entity_id
_entity_poly.type
_entity_poly.pdbx_seq_one_letter_code
_entity_poly.pdbx_strand_id
1 'polypeptide(L)'
;MRYVQERPKAVYVIILINLAVFVYTFMLSNREMTRLAYTFGVVPAFIMNGTALHSLVTSMFLHADFFHIFFNMYALFLLGRDCEVAYGSKKFILLYFLSGILAGILHSAYTYVLSPTDAYRPAIGASGAIFGVMASYAVLFPFRRLFVFFGLIPIAAPAIVVIFGLALIQLLYAIAMPFSSIAYIAHIGGFIAGLIITLIYKAGLRRYYYI
;
A
#
# COMPACT_ATOMS: atom_id res chain seq x y z
N MET A 1 -0.01 -0.59 34.93
CA MET A 1 -0.21 0.60 34.07
C MET A 1 -1.38 0.33 33.13
N ARG A 2 -2.43 1.18 33.12
CA ARG A 2 -3.52 1.04 32.15
C ARG A 2 -2.98 1.42 30.77
N TYR A 3 -2.91 0.46 29.85
CA TYR A 3 -2.74 0.77 28.43
C TYR A 3 -3.94 1.61 28.01
N VAL A 4 -3.76 2.92 27.89
CA VAL A 4 -4.70 3.74 27.11
C VAL A 4 -4.52 3.25 25.68
N GLN A 5 -5.43 2.40 25.19
CA GLN A 5 -5.48 2.07 23.77
C GLN A 5 -5.65 3.38 23.02
N GLU A 6 -4.57 3.89 22.42
CA GLU A 6 -4.67 5.03 21.53
C GLU A 6 -5.63 4.65 20.41
N ARG A 7 -6.73 5.40 20.29
CA ARG A 7 -7.63 5.25 19.16
C ARG A 7 -6.82 5.47 17.88
N PRO A 8 -7.00 4.63 16.84
CA PRO A 8 -6.25 4.80 15.60
C PRO A 8 -6.60 6.16 15.01
N LYS A 9 -5.65 7.08 14.89
CA LYS A 9 -5.85 8.44 14.36
C LYS A 9 -5.22 8.56 12.97
N ALA A 10 -4.04 7.98 12.78
CA ALA A 10 -3.29 8.08 11.54
C ALA A 10 -4.05 7.45 10.38
N VAL A 11 -4.64 6.26 10.57
CA VAL A 11 -5.47 5.59 9.55
C VAL A 11 -6.61 6.49 9.09
N TYR A 12 -7.36 7.09 10.02
CA TYR A 12 -8.48 7.96 9.66
C TYR A 12 -8.01 9.24 8.95
N VAL A 13 -6.92 9.85 9.41
CA VAL A 13 -6.34 11.04 8.73
C VAL A 13 -5.93 10.69 7.30
N ILE A 14 -5.22 9.58 7.09
CA ILE A 14 -4.81 9.14 5.75
C ILE A 14 -6.04 8.89 4.87
N ILE A 15 -7.06 8.20 5.39
CA ILE A 15 -8.32 7.97 4.66
C ILE A 15 -9.00 9.28 4.29
N LEU A 16 -9.15 10.21 5.23
CA LEU A 16 -9.80 11.50 4.99
C LEU A 16 -9.07 12.33 3.94
N ILE A 17 -7.73 12.36 3.97
CA ILE A 17 -6.93 13.04 2.94
C ILE A 17 -7.16 12.39 1.58
N ASN A 18 -7.12 11.06 1.49
CA ASN A 18 -7.36 10.34 0.24
C ASN A 18 -8.75 10.62 -0.34
N LEU A 19 -9.79 10.63 0.51
CA LEU A 19 -11.14 10.94 0.10
C LEU A 19 -11.26 12.39 -0.38
N ALA A 20 -10.65 13.35 0.33
CA ALA A 20 -10.65 14.76 -0.07
C ALA A 20 -9.95 14.97 -1.43
N VAL A 21 -8.77 14.36 -1.62
CA VAL A 21 -8.03 14.40 -2.89
C VAL A 21 -8.85 13.75 -3.99
N PHE A 22 -9.49 12.61 -3.73
CA PHE A 22 -10.30 11.93 -4.74
C PHE A 22 -11.53 12.72 -5.15
N VAL A 23 -12.25 13.34 -4.20
CA VAL A 23 -13.38 14.23 -4.50
C VAL A 23 -12.94 15.38 -5.40
N TYR A 24 -11.79 15.99 -5.10
CA TYR A 24 -11.21 17.02 -5.97
C TYR A 24 -10.89 16.48 -7.37
N THR A 25 -10.16 15.36 -7.47
CA THR A 25 -9.77 14.80 -8.78
C THR A 25 -10.95 14.29 -9.60
N PHE A 26 -12.04 13.87 -8.95
CA PHE A 26 -13.26 13.42 -9.61
C PHE A 26 -13.98 14.56 -10.35
N MET A 27 -13.76 15.81 -9.94
CA MET A 27 -14.33 17.00 -10.61
C MET A 27 -13.51 17.47 -11.81
N LEU A 28 -12.34 16.87 -12.07
CA LEU A 28 -11.44 17.27 -13.14
C LEU A 28 -11.80 16.61 -14.47
N SER A 29 -11.47 17.28 -15.57
CA SER A 29 -11.49 16.65 -16.89
C SER A 29 -10.43 15.55 -16.99
N ASN A 30 -10.62 14.60 -17.91
CA ASN A 30 -9.63 13.54 -18.17
C ASN A 30 -8.23 14.10 -18.45
N ARG A 31 -8.15 15.22 -19.19
CA ARG A 31 -6.87 15.88 -19.52
C ARG A 31 -6.17 16.42 -18.28
N GLU A 32 -6.93 17.03 -17.35
CA GLU A 32 -6.40 17.55 -16.10
C GLU A 32 -5.97 16.44 -15.16
N MET A 33 -6.76 15.35 -15.06
CA MET A 33 -6.39 14.18 -14.29
C MET A 33 -5.12 13.52 -14.83
N THR A 34 -4.98 13.38 -16.15
CA THR A 34 -3.73 12.90 -16.77
C THR A 34 -2.55 13.80 -16.40
N ARG A 35 -2.70 15.13 -16.48
CA ARG A 35 -1.62 16.06 -16.08
C ARG A 35 -1.23 15.86 -14.61
N LEU A 36 -2.19 15.78 -13.70
CA LEU A 36 -1.91 15.52 -12.29
C LEU A 36 -1.22 14.18 -12.07
N ALA A 37 -1.62 13.12 -12.78
CA ALA A 37 -0.95 11.82 -12.69
C ALA A 37 0.51 11.89 -13.14
N TYR A 38 0.85 12.68 -14.18
CA TYR A 38 2.24 12.91 -14.57
C TYR A 38 3.01 13.81 -13.60
N THR A 39 2.34 14.71 -12.87
CA THR A 39 2.98 15.61 -11.90
C THR A 39 3.21 14.96 -10.53
N PHE A 40 2.24 14.18 -10.05
CA PHE A 40 2.21 13.65 -8.68
C PHE A 40 2.21 12.11 -8.63
N GLY A 41 2.05 11.43 -9.77
CA GLY A 41 2.22 9.97 -9.87
C GLY A 41 3.68 9.56 -10.03
N VAL A 42 3.97 8.31 -9.67
CA VAL A 42 5.28 7.71 -9.87
C VAL A 42 5.46 7.40 -11.34
N VAL A 43 6.24 8.23 -12.05
CA VAL A 43 6.71 7.93 -13.40
C VAL A 43 8.10 7.31 -13.26
N PRO A 44 8.29 6.00 -13.53
CA PRO A 44 9.55 5.30 -13.31
C PRO A 44 10.79 6.03 -13.83
N ALA A 45 10.75 6.53 -15.07
CA ALA A 45 11.86 7.27 -15.67
C ALA A 45 12.21 8.55 -14.90
N PHE A 46 11.22 9.27 -14.35
CA PHE A 46 11.47 10.50 -13.59
C PHE A 46 12.02 10.21 -12.20
N ILE A 47 11.61 9.09 -11.59
CA ILE A 47 12.21 8.63 -10.32
C ILE A 47 13.67 8.22 -10.54
N MET A 48 13.95 7.44 -11.59
CA MET A 48 15.30 6.98 -11.89
C MET A 48 16.24 8.13 -12.29
N ASN A 49 15.71 9.20 -12.89
CA ASN A 49 16.45 10.41 -13.21
C ASN A 49 16.48 11.43 -12.05
N GLY A 50 15.81 11.15 -10.93
CA GLY A 50 15.77 12.03 -9.76
C GLY A 50 14.98 13.33 -9.92
N THR A 51 14.14 13.45 -10.94
CA THR A 51 13.46 14.71 -11.30
C THR A 51 12.08 14.89 -10.66
N ALA A 52 11.50 13.83 -10.08
CA ALA A 52 10.15 13.87 -9.49
C ALA A 52 10.04 13.09 -8.17
N LEU A 53 11.05 13.13 -7.30
CA LEU A 53 11.08 12.32 -6.06
C LEU A 53 9.90 12.58 -5.10
N HIS A 54 9.27 13.77 -5.16
CA HIS A 54 8.04 14.06 -4.42
C HIS A 54 6.87 13.14 -4.79
N SER A 55 6.89 12.55 -5.98
CA SER A 55 5.84 11.65 -6.46
C SER A 55 5.84 10.29 -5.77
N LEU A 56 6.96 9.89 -5.14
CA LEU A 56 7.01 8.69 -4.28
C LEU A 56 6.04 8.78 -3.09
N VAL A 57 5.73 9.99 -2.63
CA VAL A 57 4.77 10.22 -1.55
C VAL A 57 3.42 10.67 -2.09
N THR A 58 3.40 11.62 -3.03
CA THR A 58 2.13 12.20 -3.51
C THR A 58 1.29 11.21 -4.32
N SER A 59 1.91 10.25 -5.01
CA SER A 59 1.19 9.19 -5.74
C SER A 59 0.31 8.32 -4.84
N MET A 60 0.67 8.18 -3.56
CA MET A 60 -0.07 7.40 -2.57
C MET A 60 -1.45 8.01 -2.26
N PHE A 61 -1.73 9.23 -2.72
CA PHE A 61 -2.99 9.95 -2.50
C PHE A 61 -3.86 10.10 -3.76
N LEU A 62 -3.35 9.69 -4.93
CA LEU A 62 -4.09 9.73 -6.19
C LEU A 62 -4.75 8.39 -6.49
N HIS A 63 -5.98 8.40 -6.99
CA HIS A 63 -6.71 7.18 -7.37
C HIS A 63 -7.39 7.37 -8.72
N ALA A 64 -7.41 6.31 -9.53
CA ALA A 64 -7.87 6.36 -10.92
C ALA A 64 -9.40 6.38 -11.05
N ASP A 65 -10.09 5.71 -10.13
CA ASP A 65 -11.54 5.49 -10.18
C ASP A 65 -12.08 5.15 -8.78
N PHE A 66 -13.42 5.06 -8.70
CA PHE A 66 -14.14 4.80 -7.47
C PHE A 66 -13.77 3.45 -6.82
N PHE A 67 -13.68 2.37 -7.60
CA PHE A 67 -13.36 1.06 -7.05
C PHE A 67 -11.92 1.03 -6.55
N HIS A 68 -11.01 1.69 -7.26
CA HIS A 68 -9.62 1.80 -6.86
C HIS A 68 -9.48 2.47 -5.49
N ILE A 69 -10.14 3.62 -5.23
CA ILE A 69 -10.10 4.23 -3.89
C ILE A 69 -10.86 3.40 -2.86
N PHE A 70 -12.03 2.85 -3.20
CA PHE A 70 -12.85 2.07 -2.28
C PHE A 70 -12.07 0.90 -1.69
N PHE A 71 -11.45 0.07 -2.53
CA PHE A 71 -10.72 -1.11 -2.04
C PHE A 71 -9.45 -0.72 -1.27
N ASN A 72 -8.75 0.35 -1.66
CA ASN A 72 -7.61 0.84 -0.89
C ASN A 72 -8.02 1.31 0.51
N MET A 73 -9.06 2.16 0.60
CA MET A 73 -9.50 2.69 1.88
C MET A 73 -10.15 1.62 2.75
N TYR A 74 -10.87 0.66 2.14
CA TYR A 74 -11.43 -0.48 2.83
C TYR A 74 -10.34 -1.37 3.45
N ALA A 75 -9.31 -1.73 2.69
CA ALA A 75 -8.18 -2.51 3.18
C ALA A 75 -7.41 -1.75 4.29
N LEU A 76 -7.15 -0.46 4.09
CA LEU A 76 -6.47 0.39 5.07
C LEU A 76 -7.29 0.53 6.36
N PHE A 77 -8.61 0.70 6.27
CA PHE A 77 -9.50 0.77 7.43
C PHE A 77 -9.56 -0.55 8.19
N LEU A 78 -9.71 -1.68 7.49
CA LEU A 78 -9.83 -2.98 8.14
C LEU A 78 -8.52 -3.40 8.81
N LEU A 79 -7.42 -3.35 8.06
CA LEU A 79 -6.14 -3.93 8.49
C LEU A 79 -5.27 -2.89 9.21
N GLY A 80 -5.26 -1.66 8.70
CA GLY A 80 -4.42 -0.59 9.24
C GLY A 80 -4.77 -0.20 10.66
N ARG A 81 -6.05 -0.23 11.06
CA ARG A 81 -6.45 0.13 12.43
C ARG A 81 -5.86 -0.82 13.47
N ASP A 82 -5.91 -2.12 13.20
CA ASP A 82 -5.32 -3.12 14.09
C ASP A 82 -3.79 -2.97 14.18
N CYS A 83 -3.12 -2.72 13.05
CA CYS A 83 -1.69 -2.42 13.02
C CYS A 83 -1.34 -1.13 13.77
N GLU A 84 -2.13 -0.06 13.62
CA GLU A 84 -1.92 1.20 14.34
C GLU A 84 -2.09 1.02 15.85
N VAL A 85 -3.10 0.28 16.30
CA VAL A 85 -3.31 -0.02 17.71
C VAL A 85 -2.13 -0.84 18.28
N ALA A 86 -1.57 -1.77 17.49
CA ALA A 86 -0.43 -2.58 17.93
C ALA A 86 0.89 -1.80 18.02
N TYR A 87 1.10 -0.79 17.18
CA TYR A 87 2.37 -0.06 17.09
C TYR A 87 2.36 1.36 17.68
N GLY A 88 1.18 1.97 17.81
CA GLY A 88 1.00 3.42 17.99
C GLY A 88 1.13 4.18 16.66
N SER A 89 0.51 5.37 16.59
CA SER A 89 0.38 6.15 15.35
C SER A 89 1.71 6.48 14.68
N LYS A 90 2.76 6.82 15.44
CA LYS A 90 4.07 7.20 14.87
C LYS A 90 4.71 6.08 14.06
N LYS A 91 4.74 4.87 14.62
CA LYS A 91 5.32 3.68 13.96
C LYS A 91 4.44 3.23 12.79
N PHE A 92 3.11 3.36 12.93
CA PHE A 92 2.21 3.07 11.81
C PHE A 92 2.42 4.01 10.62
N ILE A 93 2.56 5.32 10.86
CA ILE A 93 2.87 6.31 9.82
C ILE A 93 4.18 5.92 9.10
N LEU A 94 5.23 5.59 9.85
CA LEU A 94 6.50 5.15 9.26
C LEU A 94 6.33 3.87 8.43
N LEU A 95 5.61 2.87 8.94
CA LEU A 95 5.30 1.65 8.18
C LEU A 95 4.61 2.00 6.86
N TYR A 96 3.54 2.79 6.90
CA TYR A 96 2.75 3.15 5.72
C TYR A 96 3.60 3.90 4.67
N PHE A 97 4.24 5.00 5.07
CA PHE A 97 4.99 5.84 4.12
C PHE A 97 6.26 5.16 3.61
N LEU A 98 7.03 4.47 4.46
CA LEU A 98 8.23 3.79 3.99
C LEU A 98 7.89 2.62 3.07
N SER A 99 6.83 1.85 3.35
CA SER A 99 6.36 0.82 2.43
C SER A 99 5.92 1.40 1.08
N GLY A 100 5.21 2.53 1.05
CA GLY A 100 4.82 3.21 -0.18
C GLY A 100 6.00 3.75 -0.99
N ILE A 101 6.95 4.42 -0.32
CA ILE A 101 8.15 4.96 -0.95
C ILE A 101 8.99 3.82 -1.56
N LEU A 102 9.24 2.76 -0.79
CA LEU A 102 10.03 1.61 -1.26
C LEU A 102 9.30 0.84 -2.37
N ALA A 103 7.96 0.74 -2.32
CA ALA A 103 7.16 0.23 -3.43
C ALA A 103 7.38 1.02 -4.72
N GLY A 104 7.32 2.35 -4.64
CA GLY A 104 7.54 3.25 -5.78
C GLY A 104 8.96 3.15 -6.35
N ILE A 105 9.97 3.07 -5.48
CA ILE A 105 11.37 2.90 -5.89
C ILE A 105 11.59 1.55 -6.59
N LEU A 106 11.11 0.45 -5.99
CA LEU A 106 11.28 -0.89 -6.56
C LEU A 106 10.53 -1.05 -7.89
N HIS A 107 9.31 -0.53 -7.96
CA HIS A 107 8.56 -0.46 -9.21
C HIS A 107 9.31 0.34 -10.27
N SER A 108 9.84 1.51 -9.90
CA SER A 108 10.56 2.37 -10.84
C SER A 108 11.82 1.70 -11.38
N ALA A 109 12.64 1.12 -10.49
CA ALA A 109 13.86 0.43 -10.87
C ALA A 109 13.59 -0.79 -11.77
N TYR A 110 12.58 -1.60 -11.43
CA TYR A 110 12.18 -2.76 -12.22
C TYR A 110 11.69 -2.34 -13.62
N THR A 111 10.73 -1.41 -13.68
CA THR A 111 10.09 -1.01 -14.94
C THR A 111 11.06 -0.25 -15.84
N TYR A 112 11.95 0.57 -15.28
CA TYR A 112 12.95 1.30 -16.05
C TYR A 112 13.91 0.35 -16.79
N VAL A 113 14.30 -0.77 -16.16
CA VAL A 113 15.23 -1.74 -16.76
C VAL A 113 14.53 -2.73 -17.68
N LEU A 114 13.37 -3.26 -17.26
CA LEU A 114 12.73 -4.40 -17.93
C LEU A 114 11.55 -4.01 -18.82
N SER A 115 11.05 -2.78 -18.75
CA SER A 115 9.94 -2.31 -19.57
C SER A 115 10.09 -0.81 -19.93
N PRO A 116 11.11 -0.43 -20.73
CA PRO A 116 11.44 0.97 -20.99
C PRO A 116 10.29 1.81 -21.57
N THR A 117 9.38 1.20 -22.33
CA THR A 117 8.18 1.87 -22.87
C THR A 117 7.21 2.28 -21.78
N ASP A 118 7.10 1.47 -20.73
CA ASP A 118 6.18 1.69 -19.62
C ASP A 118 6.80 2.57 -18.53
N ALA A 119 8.11 2.83 -18.61
CA ALA A 119 8.80 3.71 -17.69
C ALA A 119 8.29 5.16 -17.71
N TYR A 120 7.52 5.54 -18.74
CA TYR A 120 6.86 6.85 -18.87
C TYR A 120 5.38 6.83 -18.50
N ARG A 121 4.84 5.71 -18.03
CA ARG A 121 3.45 5.63 -17.55
C ARG A 121 3.40 5.95 -16.05
N PRO A 122 2.56 6.89 -15.61
CA PRO A 122 2.44 7.20 -14.19
C PRO A 122 1.69 6.10 -13.44
N ALA A 123 2.23 5.66 -12.31
CA ALA A 123 1.57 4.82 -11.33
C ALA A 123 1.03 5.69 -10.18
N ILE A 124 -0.22 5.45 -9.80
CA ILE A 124 -0.92 6.14 -8.71
C ILE A 124 -1.63 5.13 -7.81
N GLY A 125 -1.83 5.48 -6.54
CA GLY A 125 -2.61 4.69 -5.58
C GLY A 125 -1.87 4.39 -4.28
N ALA A 126 -2.63 4.31 -3.19
CA ALA A 126 -2.13 3.93 -1.87
C ALA A 126 -1.67 2.46 -1.77
N SER A 127 -2.01 1.65 -2.77
CA SER A 127 -1.91 0.18 -2.73
C SER A 127 -0.51 -0.34 -2.36
N GLY A 128 0.59 0.24 -2.85
CA GLY A 128 1.95 -0.18 -2.44
C GLY A 128 2.17 -0.08 -0.92
N ALA A 129 1.76 1.03 -0.30
CA ALA A 129 1.82 1.20 1.15
C ALA A 129 0.91 0.22 1.89
N ILE A 130 -0.30 0.00 1.36
CA ILE A 130 -1.28 -0.92 1.94
C ILE A 130 -0.80 -2.37 1.88
N PHE A 131 -0.12 -2.80 0.82
CA PHE A 131 0.51 -4.12 0.78
C PHE A 131 1.57 -4.30 1.87
N GLY A 132 2.29 -3.24 2.23
CA GLY A 132 3.16 -3.24 3.40
C GLY A 132 2.41 -3.38 4.73
N VAL A 133 1.28 -2.68 4.89
CA VAL A 133 0.37 -2.84 6.03
C VAL A 133 -0.21 -4.26 6.09
N MET A 134 -0.57 -4.85 4.95
CA MET A 134 -1.06 -6.24 4.86
C MET A 134 0.02 -7.22 5.33
N ALA A 135 1.25 -7.09 4.84
CA ALA A 135 2.38 -7.92 5.31
C ALA A 135 2.53 -7.83 6.83
N SER A 136 2.44 -6.61 7.38
CA SER A 136 2.49 -6.38 8.81
C SER A 136 1.35 -7.07 9.57
N TYR A 137 0.13 -6.93 9.08
CA TYR A 137 -1.06 -7.56 9.64
C TYR A 137 -0.92 -9.08 9.69
N ALA A 138 -0.46 -9.70 8.60
CA ALA A 138 -0.26 -11.14 8.52
C ALA A 138 0.74 -11.66 9.57
N VAL A 139 1.77 -10.86 9.91
CA VAL A 139 2.79 -11.23 10.90
C VAL A 139 2.32 -11.00 12.34
N LEU A 140 1.54 -9.94 12.59
CA LEU A 140 1.01 -9.61 13.91
C LEU A 140 -0.19 -10.47 14.30
N PHE A 141 -1.06 -10.75 13.34
CA PHE A 141 -2.36 -11.38 13.55
C PHE A 141 -2.58 -12.61 12.65
N PRO A 142 -1.63 -13.57 12.57
CA PRO A 142 -1.61 -14.61 11.53
C PRO A 142 -2.86 -15.48 11.50
N PHE A 143 -3.48 -15.72 12.67
CA PHE A 143 -4.64 -16.60 12.82
C PHE A 143 -5.98 -15.86 12.90
N ARG A 144 -6.00 -14.52 12.84
CA ARG A 144 -7.26 -13.79 12.69
C ARG A 144 -7.90 -14.17 11.37
N ARG A 145 -9.21 -14.44 11.38
CA ARG A 145 -9.92 -14.86 10.18
C ARG A 145 -10.29 -13.66 9.33
N LEU A 146 -9.89 -13.69 8.06
CA LEU A 146 -10.34 -12.76 7.03
C LEU A 146 -11.30 -13.51 6.10
N PHE A 147 -12.35 -12.80 5.65
CA PHE A 147 -13.25 -13.33 4.64
C PHE A 147 -12.70 -13.04 3.24
N VAL A 148 -12.60 -14.08 2.42
CA VAL A 148 -12.28 -14.00 1.00
C VAL A 148 -13.51 -14.47 0.24
N PHE A 149 -13.88 -13.75 -0.81
CA PHE A 149 -15.05 -14.08 -1.62
C PHE A 149 -14.61 -14.88 -2.84
N PHE A 150 -15.09 -16.11 -2.96
CA PHE A 150 -15.00 -16.92 -4.18
C PHE A 150 -16.37 -16.92 -4.84
N GLY A 151 -16.56 -16.01 -5.81
CA GLY A 151 -17.89 -15.67 -6.31
C GLY A 151 -18.73 -15.04 -5.20
N LEU A 152 -19.93 -15.59 -4.95
CA LEU A 152 -20.83 -15.11 -3.89
C LEU A 152 -20.60 -15.80 -2.53
N ILE A 153 -19.65 -16.72 -2.43
CA ILE A 153 -19.44 -17.52 -1.22
C ILE A 153 -18.30 -16.89 -0.39
N PRO A 154 -18.60 -16.38 0.83
CA PRO A 154 -17.57 -15.91 1.75
C PRO A 154 -16.89 -17.11 2.42
N ILE A 155 -15.57 -17.24 2.23
CA ILE A 155 -14.74 -18.24 2.89
C ILE A 155 -13.86 -17.53 3.93
N ALA A 156 -13.96 -17.96 5.18
CA ALA A 156 -13.10 -17.46 6.25
C ALA A 156 -11.79 -18.26 6.29
N ALA A 157 -10.65 -17.58 6.19
CA ALA A 157 -9.34 -18.20 6.27
C ALA A 157 -8.37 -17.37 7.16
N PRO A 158 -7.32 -17.97 7.73
CA PRO A 158 -6.32 -17.25 8.51
C PRO A 158 -5.69 -16.12 7.70
N ALA A 159 -5.48 -14.96 8.32
CA ALA A 159 -4.93 -13.77 7.68
C ALA A 159 -3.60 -14.04 7.00
N ILE A 160 -2.73 -14.86 7.61
CA ILE A 160 -1.45 -15.24 7.00
C ILE A 160 -1.64 -15.96 5.66
N VAL A 161 -2.61 -16.89 5.57
CA VAL A 161 -2.90 -17.64 4.34
C VAL A 161 -3.47 -16.69 3.28
N VAL A 162 -4.46 -15.88 3.65
CA VAL A 162 -5.11 -14.94 2.72
C VAL A 162 -4.10 -13.93 2.17
N ILE A 163 -3.36 -13.28 3.05
CA ILE A 163 -2.49 -12.16 2.66
C ILE A 163 -1.26 -12.63 1.88
N PHE A 164 -0.60 -13.71 2.30
CA PHE A 164 0.51 -14.27 1.51
C PHE A 164 0.02 -14.89 0.20
N GLY A 165 -1.17 -15.49 0.17
CA GLY A 165 -1.81 -15.95 -1.06
C GLY A 165 -2.05 -14.81 -2.04
N LEU A 166 -2.57 -13.66 -1.57
CA LEU A 166 -2.73 -12.46 -2.39
C LEU A 166 -1.38 -11.92 -2.88
N ALA A 167 -0.36 -11.86 -2.02
CA ALA A 167 0.98 -11.45 -2.43
C ALA A 167 1.57 -12.38 -3.50
N LEU A 168 1.38 -13.70 -3.37
CA LEU A 168 1.79 -14.65 -4.40
C LEU A 168 1.04 -14.42 -5.72
N ILE A 169 -0.26 -14.18 -5.68
CA ILE A 169 -1.05 -13.85 -6.88
C ILE A 169 -0.51 -12.58 -7.57
N GLN A 170 -0.18 -11.53 -6.81
CA GLN A 170 0.42 -10.32 -7.41
C GLN A 170 1.77 -10.60 -8.05
N LEU A 171 2.59 -11.48 -7.47
CA LEU A 171 3.87 -11.86 -8.05
C LEU A 171 3.67 -12.63 -9.36
N LEU A 172 2.73 -13.58 -9.38
CA LEU A 172 2.38 -14.33 -10.60
C LEU A 172 1.86 -13.40 -11.69
N TYR A 173 1.03 -12.41 -11.35
CA TYR A 173 0.53 -11.43 -12.31
C TYR A 173 1.60 -10.46 -12.79
N ALA A 174 2.57 -10.09 -11.96
CA ALA A 174 3.71 -9.30 -12.40
C ALA A 174 4.52 -10.00 -13.50
N ILE A 175 4.60 -11.34 -13.45
CA ILE A 175 5.30 -12.16 -14.45
C ILE A 175 4.41 -12.41 -15.68
N ALA A 176 3.14 -12.75 -15.47
CA ALA A 176 2.23 -13.14 -16.54
C ALA A 176 1.69 -11.94 -17.36
N MET A 177 1.59 -10.76 -16.74
CA MET A 177 1.02 -9.55 -17.33
C MET A 177 1.92 -8.33 -17.10
N PRO A 178 3.15 -8.32 -17.63
CA PRO A 178 4.14 -7.27 -17.35
C PRO A 178 3.74 -5.88 -17.85
N PHE A 179 2.86 -5.80 -18.86
CA PHE A 179 2.37 -4.55 -19.45
C PHE A 179 0.96 -4.15 -18.96
N SER A 180 0.55 -4.67 -17.79
CA SER A 180 -0.75 -4.38 -17.18
C SER A 180 -0.88 -2.90 -16.77
N SER A 181 -2.11 -2.41 -16.70
CA SER A 181 -2.44 -1.12 -16.07
C SER A 181 -2.25 -1.12 -14.55
N ILE A 182 -2.04 -2.30 -13.95
CA ILE A 182 -1.81 -2.49 -12.52
C ILE A 182 -0.32 -2.66 -12.26
N ALA A 183 0.24 -1.82 -11.40
CA ALA A 183 1.65 -1.87 -10.99
C ALA A 183 1.92 -3.01 -9.98
N TYR A 184 1.79 -4.27 -10.39
CA TYR A 184 1.96 -5.44 -9.52
C TYR A 184 3.31 -5.47 -8.78
N ILE A 185 4.39 -5.00 -9.42
CA ILE A 185 5.71 -4.91 -8.79
C ILE A 185 5.71 -3.92 -7.62
N ALA A 186 4.95 -2.83 -7.70
CA ALA A 186 4.80 -1.91 -6.57
C ALA A 186 4.15 -2.62 -5.36
N HIS A 187 3.16 -3.50 -5.59
CA HIS A 187 2.53 -4.28 -4.52
C HIS A 187 3.54 -5.22 -3.86
N ILE A 188 4.34 -5.93 -4.65
CA ILE A 188 5.40 -6.81 -4.12
C ILE A 188 6.46 -6.02 -3.37
N GLY A 189 6.92 -4.89 -3.92
CA GLY A 189 7.90 -4.03 -3.27
C GLY A 189 7.39 -3.50 -1.92
N GLY A 190 6.14 -3.05 -1.88
CA GLY A 190 5.48 -2.61 -0.65
C GLY A 190 5.33 -3.71 0.38
N PHE A 191 4.93 -4.91 -0.05
CA PHE A 191 4.81 -6.10 0.79
C PHE A 191 6.15 -6.48 1.44
N ILE A 192 7.22 -6.57 0.64
CA ILE A 192 8.57 -6.89 1.13
C ILE A 192 9.05 -5.82 2.12
N ALA A 193 8.89 -4.53 1.77
CA ALA A 193 9.25 -3.43 2.66
C ALA A 193 8.50 -3.51 3.99
N GLY A 194 7.18 -3.71 3.96
CA GLY A 194 6.35 -3.84 5.16
C GLY A 194 6.73 -5.05 6.01
N LEU A 195 7.09 -6.18 5.39
CA LEU A 195 7.58 -7.36 6.08
C LEU A 195 8.89 -7.08 6.82
N ILE A 196 9.86 -6.45 6.16
CA ILE A 196 11.15 -6.07 6.76
C ILE A 196 10.93 -5.11 7.94
N ILE A 197 10.17 -4.02 7.74
CA ILE A 197 9.86 -3.04 8.80
C ILE A 197 9.17 -3.72 9.99
N THR A 198 8.23 -4.63 9.72
CA THR A 198 7.52 -5.37 10.75
C THR A 198 8.44 -6.27 11.57
N LEU A 199 9.38 -6.96 10.94
CA LEU A 199 10.37 -7.78 11.64
C LEU A 199 11.27 -6.95 12.54
N ILE A 200 11.68 -5.75 12.09
CA ILE A 200 12.43 -4.77 12.89
C ILE A 200 11.60 -4.34 14.11
N TYR A 201 10.32 -4.01 13.93
CA TYR A 201 9.45 -3.59 15.03
C TYR A 201 9.16 -4.73 16.02
N LYS A 202 8.97 -5.96 15.54
CA LYS A 202 8.64 -7.13 16.35
C LYS A 202 9.78 -7.54 17.28
N ALA A 203 11.03 -7.37 16.86
CA ALA A 203 12.19 -7.54 17.73
C ALA A 203 12.11 -6.65 18.99
N GLY A 204 11.54 -5.45 18.86
CA GLY A 204 11.27 -4.54 19.98
C GLY A 204 9.99 -4.86 20.78
N LEU A 205 8.97 -5.45 20.16
CA LEU A 205 7.69 -5.78 20.83
C LEU A 205 7.79 -6.99 21.76
N ARG A 206 8.65 -7.99 21.45
CA ARG A 206 8.90 -9.15 22.34
C ARG A 206 9.42 -8.75 23.73
N ARG A 207 9.98 -7.55 23.88
CA ARG A 207 10.49 -7.03 25.17
C ARG A 207 9.38 -6.61 26.16
N TYR A 208 8.13 -6.49 25.72
CA TYR A 208 7.02 -5.99 26.54
C TYR A 208 5.99 -7.06 26.94
N TYR A 209 6.05 -8.28 26.38
CA TYR A 209 5.07 -9.35 26.63
C TYR A 209 5.58 -10.46 27.57
N TYR A 210 6.78 -10.31 28.13
CA TYR A 210 7.41 -11.28 29.05
C TYR A 210 7.93 -10.64 30.35
N ILE A 211 7.31 -9.54 30.80
CA ILE A 211 7.51 -8.97 32.14
C ILE A 211 6.17 -8.92 32.86
#